data_AF-A0A165IZM6-F1
#
_entry.id   AF-A0A165IZM6-F1
#
_cell.length_a   1.000
_cell.length_b   1.000
_cell.length_c   1.000
_cell.angle_alpha   90.00
_cell.angle_beta   90.00
_cell.angle_gamma   90.00
#
_symmetry.space_group_name_H-M   'P 1'
#
loop_
_entity.id
_entity.type
_entity.pdbx_description
1 polymer ?
#
loop_
_entity_poly.entity_id
_entity_poly.type
_entity_poly.pdbx_seq_one_letter_code
_entity_poly.pdbx_strand_id
1 'polypeptide(L)'
;MSYRIRPACDQDNGAILALLQGTPQHGAVTLNFERNPDYFRGAQVTCEKPDVWVAEPKGGAGELGAVYNVGWRHLWVNGEVKPIRYAHDLRIAPQFRNGLVLHRLFRQLRKQLSEGEWMQTTVLRDNEASLGSVASGRAGLPTYYPHGTIETSLVYTRARHQRLPKDVQIRQTGEADLPAMAALLQREGASKQFFPYWDVCRVRGDAYCYGLNPESFLGLWVNGQLKGVLGFWDQQGIKQTRVLGYARGLRVLRHLYNTHSVLRGGMKLPAPGGILSYLTLHSVVVEDNQPDLLRLLLDHAVDRFHGRYDALVCGFFAQDPLARVPARYRRRLLLSDHFLVSYDGDPRAQLDDRLPYVEVARL
;
A
#
# COMPACT_ATOMS: atom_id res chain seq x y z
N MET A 1 -22.63 -16.51 -19.84
CA MET A 1 -21.58 -15.86 -20.66
C MET A 1 -20.27 -16.63 -20.58
N SER A 2 -19.57 -16.73 -21.71
CA SER A 2 -18.24 -17.34 -21.80
C SER A 2 -17.19 -16.23 -21.67
N TYR A 3 -16.10 -16.50 -20.95
CA TYR A 3 -14.99 -15.56 -20.74
C TYR A 3 -13.70 -16.20 -21.24
N ARG A 4 -12.85 -15.42 -21.88
CA ARG A 4 -11.45 -15.77 -22.14
C ARG A 4 -10.60 -15.15 -21.04
N ILE A 5 -9.95 -15.98 -20.24
CA ILE A 5 -9.01 -15.54 -19.20
C ILE A 5 -7.60 -15.72 -19.77
N ARG A 6 -6.80 -14.66 -19.77
CA ARG A 6 -5.44 -14.63 -20.34
C ARG A 6 -4.54 -13.67 -19.57
N PRO A 7 -3.20 -13.82 -19.66
CA PRO A 7 -2.29 -12.77 -19.24
C PRO A 7 -2.61 -11.45 -19.95
N ALA A 8 -2.47 -10.35 -19.21
CA ALA A 8 -2.59 -9.01 -19.77
C ALA A 8 -1.31 -8.63 -20.54
N CYS A 9 -1.45 -7.74 -21.53
CA CYS A 9 -0.33 -7.10 -22.21
C CYS A 9 -0.52 -5.58 -22.24
N ASP A 10 0.50 -4.84 -22.67
CA ASP A 10 0.50 -3.38 -22.67
C ASP A 10 -0.68 -2.76 -23.43
N GLN A 11 -1.19 -3.46 -24.46
CA GLN A 11 -2.38 -3.04 -25.22
C GLN A 11 -3.66 -3.02 -24.38
N ASP A 12 -3.70 -3.80 -23.29
CA ASP A 12 -4.83 -3.83 -22.36
C ASP A 12 -4.86 -2.63 -21.41
N ASN A 13 -3.79 -1.80 -21.35
CA ASN A 13 -3.67 -0.72 -20.37
C ASN A 13 -4.91 0.20 -20.35
N GLY A 14 -5.36 0.67 -21.52
CA GLY A 14 -6.53 1.55 -21.61
C GLY A 14 -7.82 0.89 -21.08
N ALA A 15 -8.03 -0.39 -21.42
CA ALA A 15 -9.21 -1.12 -20.97
C ALA A 15 -9.16 -1.45 -19.47
N ILE A 16 -7.97 -1.75 -18.92
CA ILE A 16 -7.77 -1.93 -17.48
C ILE A 16 -8.06 -0.62 -16.74
N LEU A 17 -7.51 0.50 -17.20
CA LEU A 17 -7.77 1.81 -16.60
C LEU A 17 -9.26 2.17 -16.63
N ALA A 18 -9.96 1.91 -17.74
CA ALA A 18 -11.41 2.11 -17.84
C ALA A 18 -12.18 1.23 -16.85
N LEU A 19 -11.79 -0.03 -16.69
CA LEU A 19 -12.40 -0.95 -15.71
C LEU A 19 -12.18 -0.47 -14.26
N LEU A 20 -10.97 -0.03 -13.91
CA LEU A 20 -10.68 0.54 -12.60
C LEU A 20 -11.53 1.79 -12.36
N GLN A 21 -11.63 2.68 -13.36
CA GLN A 21 -12.46 3.88 -13.27
C GLN A 21 -13.94 3.55 -13.03
N GLY A 22 -14.46 2.50 -13.67
CA GLY A 22 -15.84 2.03 -13.53
C GLY A 22 -16.14 1.21 -12.27
N THR A 23 -15.18 1.03 -11.36
CA THR A 23 -15.34 0.22 -10.14
C THR A 23 -15.03 0.99 -8.85
N PRO A 24 -15.75 2.09 -8.56
CA PRO A 24 -15.53 2.88 -7.37
C PRO A 24 -15.87 2.11 -6.09
N GLN A 25 -15.19 2.47 -5.00
CA GLN A 25 -15.51 2.00 -3.67
C GLN A 25 -16.51 2.97 -3.03
N HIS A 26 -17.68 2.43 -2.67
CA HIS A 26 -18.75 3.18 -2.02
C HIS A 26 -18.55 3.22 -0.51
N GLY A 27 -18.94 4.34 0.10
CA GLY A 27 -18.88 4.60 1.54
C GLY A 27 -19.43 6.00 1.84
N ALA A 28 -19.12 6.55 3.02
CA ALA A 28 -19.46 7.94 3.35
C ALA A 28 -18.88 8.96 2.36
N VAL A 29 -17.73 8.60 1.75
CA VAL A 29 -17.12 9.27 0.60
C VAL A 29 -16.95 8.21 -0.48
N THR A 30 -17.42 8.48 -1.69
CA THR A 30 -17.18 7.59 -2.84
C THR A 30 -15.78 7.86 -3.37
N LEU A 31 -14.91 6.86 -3.30
CA LEU A 31 -13.52 6.97 -3.70
C LEU A 31 -13.24 6.09 -4.92
N ASN A 32 -12.36 6.56 -5.78
CA ASN A 32 -11.78 5.77 -6.85
C ASN A 32 -10.27 5.66 -6.68
N PHE A 33 -9.76 4.44 -6.67
CA PHE A 33 -8.32 4.15 -6.57
C PHE A 33 -7.79 3.95 -7.98
N GLU A 34 -7.39 5.04 -8.61
CA GLU A 34 -6.95 5.06 -9.99
C GLU A 34 -5.48 4.66 -10.11
N ARG A 35 -5.11 4.19 -11.30
CA ARG A 35 -3.73 3.85 -11.70
C ARG A 35 -3.27 4.66 -12.93
N ASN A 36 -3.86 5.84 -13.12
CA ASN A 36 -3.53 6.70 -14.26
C ASN A 36 -2.06 7.19 -14.18
N PRO A 37 -1.38 7.38 -15.33
CA PRO A 37 -1.83 7.12 -16.69
C PRO A 37 -1.54 5.69 -17.18
N ASP A 38 -0.89 4.87 -16.36
CA ASP A 38 -0.30 3.59 -16.75
C ASP A 38 -0.42 2.58 -15.60
N TYR A 39 -1.28 1.58 -15.80
CA TYR A 39 -1.52 0.52 -14.83
C TYR A 39 -0.27 -0.33 -14.58
N PHE A 40 0.46 -0.66 -15.64
CA PHE A 40 1.60 -1.58 -15.55
C PHE A 40 2.77 -0.94 -14.80
N ARG A 41 2.94 0.38 -14.89
CA ARG A 41 3.89 1.12 -14.07
C ARG A 41 3.59 1.02 -12.58
N GLY A 42 2.33 1.23 -12.19
CA GLY A 42 1.89 1.05 -10.79
C GLY A 42 2.01 -0.40 -10.32
N ALA A 43 1.75 -1.36 -11.21
CA ALA A 43 1.90 -2.78 -10.92
C ALA A 43 3.37 -3.14 -10.64
N GLN A 44 4.33 -2.60 -11.43
CA GLN A 44 5.77 -2.78 -11.21
C GLN A 44 6.26 -2.12 -9.92
N VAL A 45 5.60 -1.07 -9.44
CA VAL A 45 5.86 -0.50 -8.11
C VAL A 45 5.26 -1.37 -6.99
N THR A 46 4.19 -2.12 -7.25
CA THR A 46 3.60 -2.95 -6.19
C THR A 46 4.34 -4.28 -6.05
N CYS A 47 4.72 -4.89 -7.17
CA CYS A 47 5.43 -6.16 -7.25
C CYS A 47 6.64 -6.04 -8.19
N GLU A 48 7.77 -6.66 -7.83
CA GLU A 48 8.97 -6.70 -8.66
C GLU A 48 8.73 -7.40 -10.00
N LYS A 49 7.88 -8.43 -9.99
CA LYS A 49 7.41 -9.12 -11.19
C LYS A 49 5.88 -9.19 -11.15
N PRO A 50 5.17 -8.25 -11.78
CA PRO A 50 3.71 -8.30 -11.89
C PRO A 50 3.24 -9.55 -12.62
N ASP A 51 2.09 -10.09 -12.22
CA ASP A 51 1.44 -11.24 -12.85
C ASP A 51 -0.03 -10.88 -13.05
N VAL A 52 -0.29 -10.13 -14.12
CA VAL A 52 -1.57 -9.48 -14.39
C VAL A 52 -2.39 -10.34 -15.34
N TRP A 53 -3.63 -10.61 -14.96
CA TRP A 53 -4.57 -11.40 -15.75
C TRP A 53 -5.87 -10.66 -15.95
N VAL A 54 -6.44 -10.81 -17.15
CA VAL A 54 -7.71 -10.19 -17.54
C VAL A 54 -8.72 -11.25 -17.96
N ALA A 55 -10.00 -10.93 -17.77
CA ALA A 55 -11.11 -11.71 -18.28
C ALA A 55 -11.90 -10.90 -19.30
N GLU A 56 -11.86 -11.35 -20.54
CA GLU A 56 -12.55 -10.75 -21.67
C GLU A 56 -13.86 -11.52 -21.95
N PRO A 57 -15.03 -10.86 -21.92
CA PRO A 57 -16.29 -11.47 -22.33
C PRO A 57 -16.23 -11.83 -23.82
N LYS A 58 -16.64 -13.04 -24.20
CA LYS A 58 -16.70 -13.42 -25.62
C LYS A 58 -17.65 -12.48 -26.38
N GLY A 59 -17.17 -11.87 -27.46
CA GLY A 59 -17.91 -10.91 -28.28
C GLY A 59 -17.87 -9.47 -27.77
N GLY A 60 -17.18 -9.19 -26.66
CA GLY A 60 -16.90 -7.83 -26.21
C GLY A 60 -15.83 -7.21 -27.11
N ALA A 61 -16.09 -6.03 -27.66
CA ALA A 61 -15.17 -5.30 -28.54
C ALA A 61 -14.02 -4.66 -27.74
N GLY A 62 -13.21 -5.46 -27.04
CA GLY A 62 -12.09 -4.99 -26.20
C GLY A 62 -12.46 -4.54 -24.78
N GLU A 63 -13.71 -4.73 -24.36
CA GLU A 63 -14.11 -4.46 -22.97
C GLU A 63 -13.67 -5.58 -22.02
N LEU A 64 -13.05 -5.21 -20.89
CA LEU A 64 -12.65 -6.16 -19.86
C LEU A 64 -13.74 -6.36 -18.81
N GLY A 65 -14.08 -7.62 -18.55
CA GLY A 65 -15.02 -7.99 -17.50
C GLY A 65 -14.38 -8.11 -16.12
N ALA A 66 -13.09 -8.42 -16.04
CA ALA A 66 -12.32 -8.43 -14.80
C ALA A 66 -10.81 -8.28 -15.03
N VAL A 67 -10.10 -7.87 -13.99
CA VAL A 67 -8.63 -7.87 -13.90
C VAL A 67 -8.23 -8.29 -12.48
N TYR A 68 -7.10 -8.96 -12.34
CA TYR A 68 -6.43 -9.20 -11.06
C TYR A 68 -4.91 -9.29 -11.25
N ASN A 69 -4.15 -9.02 -10.19
CA ASN A 69 -2.69 -9.11 -10.20
C ASN A 69 -2.20 -9.95 -9.01
N VAL A 70 -1.32 -10.91 -9.27
CA VAL A 70 -0.73 -11.81 -8.27
C VAL A 70 0.79 -11.89 -8.41
N GLY A 71 1.40 -10.72 -8.54
CA GLY A 71 2.83 -10.59 -8.78
C GLY A 71 3.72 -11.02 -7.62
N TRP A 72 5.02 -11.11 -7.89
CA TRP A 72 6.06 -11.52 -6.95
C TRP A 72 6.81 -10.33 -6.37
N ARG A 73 7.15 -10.44 -5.09
CA ARG A 73 8.07 -9.53 -4.39
C ARG A 73 8.94 -10.31 -3.41
N HIS A 74 10.17 -9.88 -3.19
CA HIS A 74 11.03 -10.50 -2.18
C HIS A 74 10.76 -9.89 -0.81
N LEU A 75 10.50 -10.75 0.19
CA LEU A 75 10.24 -10.36 1.56
C LEU A 75 11.12 -11.16 2.52
N TRP A 76 11.43 -10.61 3.68
CA TRP A 76 11.97 -11.36 4.80
C TRP A 76 10.87 -12.25 5.40
N VAL A 77 11.12 -13.55 5.49
CA VAL A 77 10.25 -14.56 6.08
C VAL A 77 11.11 -15.47 6.94
N ASN A 78 10.82 -15.50 8.25
CA ASN A 78 11.63 -16.19 9.26
C ASN A 78 13.13 -15.82 9.22
N GLY A 79 13.44 -14.56 8.88
CA GLY A 79 14.82 -14.07 8.78
C GLY A 79 15.56 -14.44 7.50
N GLU A 80 14.89 -15.02 6.51
CA GLU A 80 15.43 -15.31 5.19
C GLU A 80 14.66 -14.56 4.10
N VAL A 81 15.35 -14.14 3.03
CA VAL A 81 14.67 -13.49 1.90
C VAL A 81 14.01 -14.55 1.02
N LYS A 82 12.69 -14.46 0.86
CA LYS A 82 11.89 -15.39 0.04
C LYS A 82 11.02 -14.63 -0.95
N PRO A 83 10.87 -15.12 -2.19
CA PRO A 83 9.89 -14.58 -3.12
C PRO A 83 8.49 -14.98 -2.65
N ILE A 84 7.60 -14.01 -2.46
CA ILE A 84 6.22 -14.21 -2.02
C ILE A 84 5.28 -13.51 -3.00
N ARG A 85 4.16 -14.17 -3.34
CA ARG A 85 3.11 -13.59 -4.17
C ARG A 85 2.27 -12.59 -3.38
N TYR A 86 1.85 -11.51 -4.03
CA TYR A 86 0.91 -10.53 -3.47
C TYR A 86 -0.29 -10.32 -4.40
N ALA A 87 -1.45 -10.79 -3.93
CA ALA A 87 -2.72 -10.65 -4.63
C ALA A 87 -3.35 -9.27 -4.34
N HIS A 88 -3.53 -8.48 -5.40
CA HIS A 88 -4.07 -7.12 -5.34
C HIS A 88 -4.80 -6.74 -6.63
N ASP A 89 -5.41 -5.55 -6.64
CA ASP A 89 -6.10 -4.94 -7.78
C ASP A 89 -7.15 -5.83 -8.48
N LEU A 90 -7.77 -6.76 -7.74
CA LEU A 90 -8.94 -7.50 -8.22
C LEU A 90 -10.10 -6.51 -8.46
N ARG A 91 -10.54 -6.41 -9.71
CA ARG A 91 -11.74 -5.67 -10.12
C ARG A 91 -12.59 -6.52 -11.04
N ILE A 92 -13.90 -6.47 -10.82
CA ILE A 92 -14.91 -7.11 -11.65
C ILE A 92 -15.93 -6.05 -12.03
N ALA A 93 -16.21 -5.93 -13.33
CA ALA A 93 -17.15 -4.97 -13.84
C ALA A 93 -18.54 -5.24 -13.23
N PRO A 94 -19.31 -4.19 -12.85
CA PRO A 94 -20.59 -4.34 -12.12
C PRO A 94 -21.55 -5.37 -12.74
N GLN A 95 -21.66 -5.37 -14.06
CA GLN A 95 -22.51 -6.28 -14.84
C GLN A 95 -22.12 -7.76 -14.73
N PHE A 96 -20.91 -8.08 -14.24
CA PHE A 96 -20.41 -9.45 -14.13
C PHE A 96 -20.21 -9.92 -12.67
N ARG A 97 -20.46 -9.07 -11.67
CA ARG A 97 -20.20 -9.37 -10.24
C ARG A 97 -20.96 -10.57 -9.71
N ASN A 98 -22.20 -10.77 -10.14
CA ASN A 98 -23.06 -11.87 -9.70
C ASN A 98 -22.92 -13.14 -10.57
N GLY A 99 -21.94 -13.17 -11.48
CA GLY A 99 -21.69 -14.29 -12.38
C GLY A 99 -20.65 -15.29 -11.86
N LEU A 100 -20.36 -16.28 -12.69
CA LEU A 100 -19.30 -17.28 -12.44
C LEU A 100 -17.88 -16.75 -12.72
N VAL A 101 -17.72 -15.46 -13.03
CA VAL A 101 -16.41 -14.90 -13.40
C VAL A 101 -15.42 -15.08 -12.25
N LEU A 102 -15.81 -14.75 -11.02
CA LEU A 102 -14.95 -14.86 -9.84
C LEU A 102 -14.42 -16.28 -9.64
N HIS A 103 -15.31 -17.28 -9.67
CA HIS A 103 -14.92 -18.69 -9.57
C HIS A 103 -13.99 -19.13 -10.71
N ARG A 104 -14.19 -18.62 -11.94
CA ARG A 104 -13.28 -18.93 -13.06
C ARG A 104 -11.91 -18.28 -12.88
N LEU A 105 -11.84 -17.06 -12.32
CA LEU A 105 -10.57 -16.40 -11.99
C LEU A 105 -9.82 -17.21 -10.94
N PHE A 106 -10.47 -17.63 -9.85
CA PHE A 106 -9.82 -18.44 -8.82
C PHE A 106 -9.38 -19.81 -9.32
N ARG A 107 -10.17 -20.46 -10.19
CA ARG A 107 -9.72 -21.69 -10.85
C ARG A 107 -8.48 -21.47 -11.73
N GLN A 108 -8.39 -20.32 -12.41
CA GLN A 108 -7.18 -19.97 -13.15
C GLN A 108 -6.02 -19.62 -12.22
N LEU A 109 -6.29 -18.99 -11.08
CA LEU A 109 -5.31 -18.68 -10.05
C LEU A 109 -4.72 -19.96 -9.45
N ARG A 110 -5.54 -20.96 -9.13
CA ARG A 110 -5.07 -22.27 -8.66
C ARG A 110 -4.07 -22.93 -9.62
N LYS A 111 -4.18 -22.69 -10.92
CA LYS A 111 -3.24 -23.21 -11.93
C LYS A 111 -1.91 -22.44 -11.99
N GLN A 112 -1.86 -21.22 -11.44
CA GLN A 112 -0.66 -20.39 -11.38
C GLN A 112 0.19 -20.65 -10.12
N LEU A 113 -0.43 -21.22 -9.09
CA LEU A 113 0.23 -21.55 -7.84
C LEU A 113 0.77 -22.98 -7.90
N SER A 114 1.98 -23.16 -7.39
CA SER A 114 2.56 -24.47 -7.11
C SER A 114 1.88 -25.10 -5.90
N GLU A 115 2.04 -26.42 -5.74
CA GLU A 115 1.54 -27.12 -4.56
C GLU A 115 2.16 -26.53 -3.27
N GLY A 116 1.33 -26.23 -2.28
CA GLY A 116 1.75 -25.64 -1.01
C GLY A 116 2.10 -24.15 -1.07
N GLU A 117 2.03 -23.53 -2.25
CA GLU A 117 2.31 -22.11 -2.42
C GLU A 117 1.20 -21.25 -1.81
N TRP A 118 1.60 -20.18 -1.13
CA TRP A 118 0.67 -19.21 -0.53
C TRP A 118 1.01 -17.79 -0.97
N MET A 119 0.03 -16.90 -0.85
CA MET A 119 0.14 -15.50 -1.25
C MET A 119 -0.36 -14.57 -0.15
N GLN A 120 0.12 -13.33 -0.14
CA GLN A 120 -0.38 -12.28 0.74
C GLN A 120 -1.49 -11.50 0.05
N THR A 121 -2.42 -10.97 0.84
CA THR A 121 -3.36 -9.95 0.36
C THR A 121 -3.83 -9.10 1.53
N THR A 122 -4.24 -7.87 1.22
CA THR A 122 -4.78 -6.92 2.20
C THR A 122 -6.16 -6.49 1.75
N VAL A 123 -7.14 -6.56 2.65
CA VAL A 123 -8.52 -6.16 2.37
C VAL A 123 -8.90 -5.05 3.34
N LEU A 124 -9.36 -3.91 2.81
CA LEU A 124 -9.93 -2.84 3.63
C LEU A 124 -11.14 -3.36 4.41
N ARG A 125 -11.21 -3.07 5.71
CA ARG A 125 -12.28 -3.60 6.58
C ARG A 125 -13.67 -3.13 6.14
N ASP A 126 -13.77 -1.90 5.64
CA ASP A 126 -15.01 -1.32 5.13
C ASP A 126 -15.42 -1.90 3.75
N ASN A 127 -14.63 -2.81 3.17
CA ASN A 127 -14.96 -3.50 1.92
C ASN A 127 -15.68 -4.83 2.21
N GLU A 128 -16.87 -4.73 2.79
CA GLU A 128 -17.74 -5.87 3.14
C GLU A 128 -18.01 -6.78 1.93
N ALA A 129 -18.10 -6.21 0.73
CA ALA A 129 -18.31 -6.96 -0.50
C ALA A 129 -17.16 -7.94 -0.81
N SER A 130 -15.91 -7.55 -0.60
CA SER A 130 -14.76 -8.43 -0.78
C SER A 130 -14.69 -9.51 0.30
N LEU A 131 -14.93 -9.15 1.57
CA LEU A 131 -14.91 -10.12 2.67
C LEU A 131 -16.02 -11.17 2.53
N GLY A 132 -17.25 -10.76 2.20
CA GLY A 132 -18.40 -11.65 2.06
C GLY A 132 -18.38 -12.55 0.82
N SER A 133 -17.59 -12.21 -0.21
CA SER A 133 -17.50 -13.00 -1.45
C SER A 133 -16.23 -13.85 -1.52
N VAL A 134 -15.07 -13.22 -1.41
CA VAL A 134 -13.76 -13.82 -1.66
C VAL A 134 -13.26 -14.62 -0.46
N ALA A 135 -13.48 -14.14 0.76
CA ALA A 135 -13.10 -14.83 2.00
C ALA A 135 -14.19 -15.79 2.52
N SER A 136 -15.19 -16.13 1.69
CA SER A 136 -16.36 -16.92 2.09
C SER A 136 -16.09 -18.42 2.30
N GLY A 137 -14.89 -18.92 1.97
CA GLY A 137 -14.52 -20.33 2.15
C GLY A 137 -15.29 -21.32 1.26
N ARG A 138 -15.96 -20.84 0.21
CA ARG A 138 -16.74 -21.70 -0.71
C ARG A 138 -15.82 -22.63 -1.51
N ALA A 139 -16.34 -23.81 -1.85
CA ALA A 139 -15.62 -24.82 -2.61
C ALA A 139 -14.97 -24.26 -3.88
N GLY A 140 -13.65 -24.50 -4.04
CA GLY A 140 -12.85 -24.06 -5.18
C GLY A 140 -12.26 -22.65 -5.07
N LEU A 141 -12.54 -21.91 -4.00
CA LEU A 141 -11.84 -20.68 -3.63
C LEU A 141 -10.67 -21.01 -2.70
N PRO A 142 -9.61 -20.19 -2.65
CA PRO A 142 -8.57 -20.36 -1.66
C PRO A 142 -9.05 -19.91 -0.28
N THR A 143 -8.45 -20.45 0.77
CA THR A 143 -8.76 -20.09 2.14
C THR A 143 -7.97 -18.84 2.53
N TYR A 144 -8.66 -17.87 3.15
CA TYR A 144 -8.08 -16.63 3.65
C TYR A 144 -7.81 -16.77 5.14
N TYR A 145 -6.54 -16.89 5.52
CA TYR A 145 -6.11 -17.01 6.90
C TYR A 145 -5.74 -15.63 7.45
N PRO A 146 -6.51 -15.08 8.42
CA PRO A 146 -6.20 -13.79 9.01
C PRO A 146 -4.81 -13.80 9.67
N HIS A 147 -4.03 -12.76 9.40
CA HIS A 147 -2.68 -12.58 9.93
C HIS A 147 -2.44 -11.11 10.30
N GLY A 148 -3.32 -10.58 11.14
CA GLY A 148 -3.21 -9.25 11.75
C GLY A 148 -3.99 -8.15 11.05
N THR A 149 -4.14 -7.03 11.78
CA THR A 149 -4.80 -5.82 11.30
C THR A 149 -3.75 -4.74 11.06
N ILE A 150 -3.86 -4.04 9.94
CA ILE A 150 -3.04 -2.90 9.55
C ILE A 150 -3.79 -1.61 9.87
N GLU A 151 -3.14 -0.73 10.63
CA GLU A 151 -3.55 0.65 10.88
C GLU A 151 -2.88 1.60 9.90
N THR A 152 -3.58 1.98 8.83
CA THR A 152 -3.10 3.02 7.90
C THR A 152 -3.56 4.39 8.38
N SER A 153 -2.59 5.24 8.71
CA SER A 153 -2.76 6.58 9.24
C SER A 153 -2.50 7.63 8.17
N LEU A 154 -3.49 8.46 7.89
CA LEU A 154 -3.33 9.72 7.15
C LEU A 154 -3.09 10.82 8.19
N VAL A 155 -1.82 11.03 8.53
CA VAL A 155 -1.34 12.01 9.50
C VAL A 155 -1.34 13.39 8.86
N TYR A 156 -2.07 14.34 9.42
CA TYR A 156 -2.17 15.67 8.82
C TYR A 156 -0.89 16.49 9.05
N THR A 157 -0.41 17.14 7.99
CA THR A 157 0.78 18.00 8.08
C THR A 157 0.44 19.28 8.83
N ARG A 158 1.42 19.81 9.55
CA ARG A 158 1.32 21.09 10.27
C ARG A 158 2.71 21.64 10.54
N ALA A 159 2.85 22.96 10.53
CA ALA A 159 4.06 23.60 11.01
C ALA A 159 4.29 23.23 12.48
N ARG A 160 5.49 22.75 12.79
CA ARG A 160 5.92 22.39 14.13
C ARG A 160 7.43 22.55 14.23
N HIS A 161 7.88 23.63 14.86
CA HIS A 161 9.29 23.73 15.22
C HIS A 161 9.63 22.76 16.35
N GLN A 162 10.61 21.90 16.09
CA GLN A 162 11.15 20.97 17.07
C GLN A 162 12.62 21.25 17.33
N ARG A 163 12.97 21.23 18.62
CA ARG A 163 14.35 21.19 19.05
C ARG A 163 14.77 19.74 19.19
N LEU A 164 15.69 19.30 18.33
CA LEU A 164 16.30 17.99 18.43
C LEU A 164 17.28 17.96 19.62
N PRO A 165 17.48 16.80 20.27
CA PRO A 165 18.61 16.58 21.16
C PRO A 165 19.95 16.90 20.47
N LYS A 166 20.98 17.31 21.23
CA LYS A 166 22.26 17.77 20.66
C LYS A 166 23.01 16.68 19.87
N ASP A 167 22.81 15.44 20.28
CA ASP A 167 23.41 14.23 19.71
C ASP A 167 22.60 13.64 18.54
N VAL A 168 21.42 14.22 18.25
CA VAL A 168 20.50 13.74 17.21
C VAL A 168 20.51 14.69 16.02
N GLN A 169 20.71 14.13 14.83
CA GLN A 169 20.57 14.82 13.56
C GLN A 169 19.53 14.11 12.69
N ILE A 170 18.61 14.89 12.10
CA ILE A 170 17.74 14.40 11.03
C ILE A 170 18.04 15.20 9.77
N ARG A 171 18.34 14.50 8.68
CA ARG A 171 18.59 15.11 7.37
C ARG A 171 18.11 14.22 6.24
N GLN A 172 17.93 14.85 5.09
CA GLN A 172 17.72 14.13 3.84
C GLN A 172 18.99 13.32 3.51
N THR A 173 18.79 12.10 3.02
CA THR A 173 19.87 11.21 2.59
C THR A 173 20.38 11.62 1.20
N GLY A 174 21.52 11.06 0.79
CA GLY A 174 22.01 11.12 -0.58
C GLY A 174 22.77 9.84 -0.96
N GLU A 175 23.45 9.85 -2.11
CA GLU A 175 24.22 8.70 -2.63
C GLU A 175 25.20 8.11 -1.60
N ALA A 176 25.88 8.97 -0.84
CA ALA A 176 26.85 8.54 0.17
C ALA A 176 26.23 7.78 1.36
N ASP A 177 24.92 7.92 1.59
CA ASP A 177 24.23 7.29 2.72
C ASP A 177 23.68 5.90 2.39
N LEU A 178 23.60 5.53 1.10
CA LEU A 178 23.00 4.27 0.66
C LEU A 178 23.60 3.02 1.35
N PRO A 179 24.94 2.90 1.55
CA PRO A 179 25.50 1.75 2.25
C PRO A 179 25.01 1.64 3.70
N ALA A 180 24.92 2.77 4.42
CA ALA A 180 24.42 2.78 5.80
C ALA A 180 22.93 2.43 5.86
N MET A 181 22.14 2.92 4.90
CA MET A 181 20.73 2.59 4.78
C MET A 181 20.54 1.09 4.49
N ALA A 182 21.31 0.51 3.56
CA ALA A 182 21.25 -0.91 3.25
C ALA A 182 21.51 -1.78 4.48
N ALA A 183 22.56 -1.45 5.24
CA ALA A 183 22.91 -2.17 6.46
C ALA A 183 21.79 -2.11 7.52
N LEU A 184 21.19 -0.93 7.73
CA LEU A 184 20.07 -0.77 8.65
C LEU A 184 18.85 -1.58 8.19
N LEU A 185 18.44 -1.43 6.92
CA LEU A 185 17.25 -2.09 6.37
C LEU A 185 17.40 -3.61 6.34
N GLN A 186 18.61 -4.12 6.07
CA GLN A 186 18.89 -5.56 6.14
C GLN A 186 18.78 -6.10 7.56
N ARG A 187 19.42 -5.44 8.53
CA ARG A 187 19.38 -5.84 9.94
C ARG A 187 17.96 -5.83 10.49
N GLU A 188 17.24 -4.73 10.27
CA GLU A 188 15.88 -4.53 10.78
C GLU A 188 14.84 -5.31 9.99
N GLY A 189 15.11 -5.65 8.74
CA GLY A 189 14.26 -6.49 7.90
C GLY A 189 14.32 -7.96 8.33
N ALA A 190 15.52 -8.48 8.60
CA ALA A 190 15.73 -9.86 9.05
C ALA A 190 15.10 -10.18 10.41
N SER A 191 14.82 -9.16 11.23
CA SER A 191 14.14 -9.32 12.52
C SER A 191 12.61 -9.29 12.43
N LYS A 192 12.04 -9.08 11.23
CA LYS A 192 10.60 -8.92 11.01
C LYS A 192 10.06 -9.94 10.01
N GLN A 193 8.76 -10.25 10.10
CA GLN A 193 8.05 -10.92 9.03
C GLN A 193 7.63 -9.91 7.96
N PHE A 194 7.71 -10.31 6.70
CA PHE A 194 7.16 -9.62 5.54
C PHE A 194 7.77 -8.24 5.24
N PHE A 195 8.90 -7.92 5.86
CA PHE A 195 9.65 -6.72 5.49
C PHE A 195 10.13 -6.86 4.04
N PRO A 196 9.92 -5.89 3.14
CA PRO A 196 10.43 -5.97 1.78
C PRO A 196 11.95 -6.08 1.77
N TYR A 197 12.48 -7.02 1.00
CA TYR A 197 13.90 -7.02 0.72
C TYR A 197 14.24 -5.77 -0.10
N TRP A 198 15.11 -4.93 0.46
CA TRP A 198 15.41 -3.63 -0.12
C TRP A 198 16.85 -3.57 -0.61
N ASP A 199 17.04 -3.77 -1.92
CA ASP A 199 18.26 -3.33 -2.57
C ASP A 199 18.16 -1.82 -2.81
N VAL A 200 18.79 -1.05 -1.92
CA VAL A 200 18.82 0.42 -1.99
C VAL A 200 19.36 0.92 -3.32
N CYS A 201 20.21 0.18 -4.04
CA CYS A 201 20.79 0.64 -5.30
C CYS A 201 19.74 0.77 -6.41
N ARG A 202 18.58 0.11 -6.28
CA ARG A 202 17.48 0.15 -7.25
C ARG A 202 16.84 1.53 -7.39
N VAL A 203 17.07 2.45 -6.44
CA VAL A 203 16.60 3.85 -6.59
C VAL A 203 17.30 4.59 -7.75
N ARG A 204 18.31 4.00 -8.39
CA ARG A 204 18.98 4.55 -9.58
C ARG A 204 18.25 4.24 -10.90
N GLY A 205 16.92 4.26 -10.87
CA GLY A 205 16.07 4.14 -12.07
C GLY A 205 15.43 2.76 -12.31
N ASP A 206 15.39 1.87 -11.32
CA ASP A 206 14.62 0.62 -11.42
C ASP A 206 13.11 0.92 -11.43
N ALA A 207 12.34 0.19 -12.24
CA ALA A 207 10.90 0.34 -12.35
C ALA A 207 10.17 0.11 -11.01
N TYR A 208 10.66 -0.79 -10.17
CA TYR A 208 10.13 -1.04 -8.82
C TYR A 208 10.33 0.14 -7.87
N CYS A 209 11.25 1.05 -8.19
CA CYS A 209 11.54 2.27 -7.44
C CYS A 209 11.18 3.53 -8.25
N TYR A 210 10.22 3.42 -9.19
CA TYR A 210 9.85 4.54 -10.06
C TYR A 210 9.53 5.83 -9.28
N GLY A 211 10.25 6.91 -9.57
CA GLY A 211 10.09 8.20 -8.91
C GLY A 211 10.83 8.34 -7.57
N LEU A 212 11.51 7.29 -7.11
CA LEU A 212 12.45 7.37 -5.98
C LEU A 212 13.87 7.67 -6.49
N ASN A 213 14.66 8.26 -5.60
CA ASN A 213 16.08 8.53 -5.77
C ASN A 213 16.76 8.46 -4.38
N PRO A 214 18.11 8.57 -4.32
CA PRO A 214 18.84 8.51 -3.03
C PRO A 214 18.44 9.60 -2.03
N GLU A 215 17.81 10.68 -2.49
CA GLU A 215 17.33 11.77 -1.65
C GLU A 215 15.88 11.59 -1.19
N SER A 216 15.21 10.51 -1.56
CA SER A 216 13.80 10.23 -1.21
C SER A 216 13.62 9.67 0.21
N PHE A 217 14.58 9.91 1.10
CA PHE A 217 14.55 9.44 2.47
C PHE A 217 15.04 10.50 3.45
N LEU A 218 14.54 10.40 4.68
CA LEU A 218 15.06 11.07 5.85
C LEU A 218 15.78 10.03 6.70
N GLY A 219 17.03 10.30 7.04
CA GLY A 219 17.74 9.51 8.05
C GLY A 219 17.68 10.18 9.41
N LEU A 220 17.75 9.37 10.46
CA LEU A 220 17.96 9.81 11.83
C LEU A 220 19.30 9.27 12.31
N TRP A 221 20.21 10.17 12.64
CA TRP A 221 21.54 9.85 13.15
C TRP A 221 21.62 10.22 14.63
N VAL A 222 22.20 9.31 15.41
CA VAL A 222 22.54 9.53 16.83
C VAL A 222 24.03 9.30 16.99
N ASN A 223 24.76 10.30 17.46
CA ASN A 223 26.24 10.26 17.57
C ASN A 223 26.91 9.82 16.24
N GLY A 224 26.39 10.28 15.10
CA GLY A 224 26.91 9.94 13.77
C GLY A 224 26.52 8.57 13.22
N GLN A 225 25.83 7.72 14.00
CA GLN A 225 25.34 6.42 13.54
C GLN A 225 23.90 6.53 13.05
N LEU A 226 23.59 5.91 11.90
CA LEU A 226 22.23 5.85 11.37
C LEU A 226 21.38 4.90 12.21
N LYS A 227 20.36 5.43 12.88
CA LYS A 227 19.45 4.71 13.80
C LYS A 227 18.02 4.63 13.28
N GLY A 228 17.68 5.34 12.22
CA GLY A 228 16.36 5.26 11.60
C GLY A 228 16.34 5.82 10.20
N VAL A 229 15.43 5.31 9.39
CA VAL A 229 15.14 5.74 8.01
C VAL A 229 13.64 5.87 7.85
N LEU A 230 13.23 6.91 7.14
CA LEU A 230 11.85 7.15 6.71
C LEU A 230 11.89 7.60 5.27
N GLY A 231 11.48 6.72 4.36
CA GLY A 231 11.30 7.02 2.94
C GLY A 231 10.01 7.81 2.70
N PHE A 232 10.01 8.66 1.69
CA PHE A 232 8.83 9.41 1.27
C PHE A 232 8.66 9.35 -0.25
N TRP A 233 7.45 9.08 -0.71
CA TRP A 233 7.15 8.78 -2.11
C TRP A 233 5.87 9.48 -2.54
N ASP A 234 6.00 10.43 -3.47
CA ASP A 234 4.85 10.95 -4.19
C ASP A 234 4.45 9.96 -5.29
N GLN A 235 3.35 9.26 -5.05
CA GLN A 235 2.84 8.23 -5.94
C GLN A 235 1.73 8.75 -6.86
N GLN A 236 1.43 10.06 -6.89
CA GLN A 236 0.33 10.59 -7.69
C GLN A 236 0.47 10.24 -9.19
N GLY A 237 1.68 10.07 -9.71
CA GLY A 237 1.94 9.65 -11.09
C GLY A 237 1.64 8.19 -11.42
N ILE A 238 1.26 7.36 -10.43
CA ILE A 238 0.99 5.92 -10.60
C ILE A 238 -0.23 5.42 -9.79
N LYS A 239 -0.62 6.13 -8.74
CA LYS A 239 -1.68 5.77 -7.81
C LYS A 239 -2.35 7.04 -7.28
N GLN A 240 -3.64 7.20 -7.59
CA GLN A 240 -4.40 8.39 -7.20
C GLN A 240 -5.67 7.97 -6.47
N THR A 241 -6.01 8.72 -5.42
CA THR A 241 -7.31 8.58 -4.75
C THR A 241 -8.20 9.74 -5.17
N ARG A 242 -9.11 9.49 -6.12
CA ARG A 242 -10.07 10.49 -6.60
C ARG A 242 -11.33 10.43 -5.77
N VAL A 243 -11.79 11.59 -5.32
CA VAL A 243 -13.07 11.71 -4.63
C VAL A 243 -14.17 11.92 -5.67
N LEU A 244 -15.07 10.95 -5.84
CA LEU A 244 -16.18 11.07 -6.80
C LEU A 244 -17.39 11.77 -6.20
N GLY A 245 -17.56 11.73 -4.88
CA GLY A 245 -18.68 12.39 -4.22
C GLY A 245 -18.68 12.22 -2.72
N TYR A 246 -19.49 13.06 -2.07
CA TYR A 246 -19.74 13.03 -0.64
C TYR A 246 -21.23 12.75 -0.39
N ALA A 247 -21.56 12.04 0.70
CA ALA A 247 -22.95 11.96 1.16
C ALA A 247 -23.52 13.38 1.38
N ARG A 248 -24.83 13.58 1.10
CA ARG A 248 -25.48 14.91 0.94
C ARG A 248 -25.16 15.91 2.05
N GLY A 249 -25.06 15.49 3.31
CA GLY A 249 -24.73 16.36 4.46
C GLY A 249 -23.27 16.82 4.52
N LEU A 250 -22.32 16.01 4.05
CA LEU A 250 -20.89 16.35 4.05
C LEU A 250 -20.52 17.41 3.01
N ARG A 251 -21.34 17.60 1.96
CA ARG A 251 -21.08 18.57 0.89
C ARG A 251 -21.05 20.01 1.40
N VAL A 252 -21.91 20.35 2.34
CA VAL A 252 -21.97 21.70 2.96
C VAL A 252 -20.90 21.84 4.03
N LEU A 253 -20.72 20.81 4.86
CA LEU A 253 -19.71 20.79 5.93
C LEU A 253 -18.27 20.91 5.38
N ARG A 254 -18.04 20.49 4.13
CA ARG A 254 -16.75 20.61 3.41
C ARG A 254 -16.21 22.04 3.42
N HIS A 255 -17.06 23.04 3.15
CA HIS A 255 -16.61 24.43 3.05
C HIS A 255 -16.15 24.96 4.41
N LEU A 256 -16.91 24.67 5.46
CA LEU A 256 -16.55 25.04 6.84
C LEU A 256 -15.31 24.27 7.33
N TYR A 257 -15.21 22.98 6.99
CA TYR A 257 -14.08 22.12 7.35
C TYR A 257 -12.78 22.55 6.67
N ASN A 258 -12.83 22.91 5.39
CA ASN A 258 -11.64 23.32 4.63
C ASN A 258 -11.08 24.67 5.11
N THR A 259 -11.93 25.61 5.54
CA THR A 259 -11.46 26.86 6.14
C THR A 259 -10.75 26.60 7.48
N HIS A 260 -11.24 25.63 8.26
CA HIS A 260 -10.62 25.24 9.53
C HIS A 260 -9.33 24.42 9.37
N SER A 261 -9.23 23.62 8.29
CA SER A 261 -8.07 22.74 8.06
C SER A 261 -6.81 23.51 7.68
N VAL A 262 -6.94 24.68 7.03
CA VAL A 262 -5.82 25.55 6.68
C VAL A 262 -5.11 26.10 7.93
N LEU A 263 -5.85 26.43 8.99
CA LEU A 263 -5.28 27.08 10.19
C LEU A 263 -4.75 26.08 11.25
N ARG A 264 -5.37 24.90 11.38
CA ARG A 264 -4.97 23.89 12.40
C ARG A 264 -4.22 22.68 11.85
N GLY A 265 -3.92 22.68 10.56
CA GLY A 265 -3.46 21.49 9.83
C GLY A 265 -4.61 20.51 9.59
N GLY A 266 -4.70 19.93 8.40
CA GLY A 266 -5.77 19.00 8.06
C GLY A 266 -5.91 18.76 6.56
N MET A 267 -6.37 17.57 6.19
CA MET A 267 -6.65 17.23 4.79
C MET A 267 -7.67 18.18 4.18
N LYS A 268 -7.34 18.88 3.09
CA LYS A 268 -8.35 19.61 2.32
C LYS A 268 -9.17 18.58 1.57
N LEU A 269 -10.48 18.62 1.77
CA LEU A 269 -11.40 17.76 1.05
C LEU A 269 -11.63 18.36 -0.35
N PRO A 270 -11.16 17.72 -1.43
CA PRO A 270 -11.27 18.27 -2.77
C PRO A 270 -12.74 18.33 -3.22
N ALA A 271 -13.01 19.09 -4.28
CA ALA A 271 -14.30 18.99 -4.95
C ALA A 271 -14.50 17.57 -5.53
N PRO A 272 -15.75 17.11 -5.73
CA PRO A 272 -16.01 15.93 -6.53
C PRO A 272 -15.24 15.99 -7.86
N GLY A 273 -14.55 14.91 -8.21
CA GLY A 273 -13.62 14.83 -9.32
C GLY A 273 -12.16 15.16 -8.98
N GLY A 274 -11.88 15.77 -7.82
CA GLY A 274 -10.52 16.10 -7.39
C GLY A 274 -9.78 14.95 -6.69
N ILE A 275 -8.45 15.07 -6.62
CA ILE A 275 -7.54 14.08 -6.06
C ILE A 275 -7.10 14.51 -4.66
N LEU A 276 -7.00 13.56 -3.72
CA LEU A 276 -6.44 13.83 -2.40
C LEU A 276 -4.94 14.14 -2.50
N SER A 277 -4.47 15.20 -1.81
CA SER A 277 -3.05 15.52 -1.70
C SER A 277 -2.44 14.83 -0.48
N TYR A 278 -1.66 13.77 -0.71
CA TYR A 278 -0.94 13.06 0.33
C TYR A 278 0.41 12.55 -0.18
N LEU A 279 1.34 12.39 0.74
CA LEU A 279 2.65 11.78 0.50
C LEU A 279 2.72 10.44 1.23
N THR A 280 3.07 9.37 0.55
CA THR A 280 3.17 8.05 1.19
C THR A 280 4.55 7.86 1.80
N LEU A 281 4.59 7.48 3.07
CA LEU A 281 5.81 7.10 3.75
C LEU A 281 6.08 5.62 3.51
N HIS A 282 7.35 5.27 3.32
CA HIS A 282 7.79 3.91 3.08
C HIS A 282 9.07 3.60 3.83
N SER A 283 9.43 2.32 3.93
CA SER A 283 10.66 1.87 4.60
C SER A 283 10.84 2.51 5.98
N VAL A 284 9.74 2.61 6.74
CA VAL A 284 9.70 3.30 8.03
C VAL A 284 10.32 2.39 9.08
N VAL A 285 11.60 2.61 9.37
CA VAL A 285 12.42 1.73 10.19
C VAL A 285 13.20 2.55 11.20
N VAL A 286 13.20 2.09 12.44
CA VAL A 286 14.04 2.62 13.52
C VAL A 286 14.62 1.44 14.29
N GLU A 287 15.82 1.63 14.82
CA GLU A 287 16.51 0.61 15.61
C GLU A 287 15.62 0.10 16.75
N ASP A 288 15.55 -1.23 16.86
CA ASP A 288 14.78 -1.97 17.87
C ASP A 288 13.30 -1.57 17.96
N ASN A 289 12.72 -1.04 16.87
CA ASN A 289 11.37 -0.48 16.85
C ASN A 289 11.11 0.55 17.96
N GLN A 290 12.13 1.35 18.34
CA GLN A 290 12.02 2.36 19.39
C GLN A 290 11.06 3.51 19.01
N PRO A 291 9.91 3.65 19.70
CA PRO A 291 8.88 4.61 19.28
C PRO A 291 9.30 6.09 19.42
N ASP A 292 10.27 6.39 20.28
CA ASP A 292 10.80 7.75 20.42
C ASP A 292 11.65 8.18 19.23
N LEU A 293 12.40 7.25 18.62
CA LEU A 293 13.13 7.54 17.37
C LEU A 293 12.17 7.80 16.22
N LEU A 294 11.12 6.97 16.09
CA LEU A 294 10.11 7.17 15.05
C LEU A 294 9.37 8.49 15.25
N ARG A 295 9.07 8.87 16.50
CA ARG A 295 8.43 10.14 16.81
C ARG A 295 9.26 11.32 16.28
N LEU A 296 10.58 11.30 16.46
CA LEU A 296 11.47 12.37 15.96
C LEU A 296 11.45 12.45 14.42
N LEU A 297 11.52 11.31 13.73
CA LEU A 297 11.41 11.24 12.26
C LEU A 297 10.05 11.74 11.75
N LEU A 298 8.95 11.26 12.33
CA LEU A 298 7.61 11.60 11.90
C LEU A 298 7.28 13.07 12.19
N ASP A 299 7.74 13.58 13.33
CA ASP A 299 7.62 14.99 13.66
C ASP A 299 8.35 15.89 12.66
N HIS A 300 9.59 15.53 12.29
CA HIS A 300 10.35 16.26 11.27
C HIS A 300 9.67 16.20 9.90
N ALA A 301 9.15 15.02 9.50
CA ALA A 301 8.45 14.86 8.23
C ALA A 301 7.15 15.70 8.17
N VAL A 302 6.36 15.69 9.25
CA VAL A 302 5.10 16.46 9.35
C VAL A 302 5.33 17.96 9.16
N ASP A 303 6.43 18.50 9.70
CA ASP A 303 6.84 19.89 9.54
C ASP A 303 7.40 20.16 8.13
N ARG A 304 8.37 19.35 7.69
CA ARG A 304 9.06 19.50 6.39
C ARG A 304 8.12 19.53 5.19
N PHE A 305 7.09 18.68 5.22
CA PHE A 305 6.13 18.53 4.12
C PHE A 305 4.87 19.37 4.28
N HIS A 306 4.76 20.13 5.38
CA HIS A 306 3.67 21.07 5.55
C HIS A 306 3.66 22.12 4.42
N GLY A 307 2.47 22.50 3.97
CA GLY A 307 2.27 23.42 2.85
C GLY A 307 2.41 22.78 1.46
N ARG A 308 3.11 21.64 1.32
CA ARG A 308 3.22 20.88 0.06
C ARG A 308 2.19 19.77 -0.06
N TYR A 309 2.00 19.01 1.02
CA TYR A 309 1.03 17.92 1.11
C TYR A 309 0.11 18.14 2.31
N ASP A 310 -1.16 17.75 2.19
CA ASP A 310 -2.10 17.92 3.29
C ASP A 310 -1.97 16.79 4.34
N ALA A 311 -1.49 15.61 3.93
CA ALA A 311 -1.29 14.47 4.81
C ALA A 311 -0.07 13.61 4.41
N LEU A 312 0.50 12.94 5.41
CA LEU A 312 1.46 11.85 5.26
C LEU A 312 0.76 10.52 5.54
N VAL A 313 0.98 9.52 4.69
CA VAL A 313 0.38 8.20 4.86
C VAL A 313 1.44 7.24 5.39
N CYS A 314 1.23 6.65 6.56
CA CYS A 314 2.04 5.55 7.07
C CYS A 314 1.13 4.46 7.63
N GLY A 315 1.64 3.25 7.83
CA GLY A 315 0.86 2.24 8.51
C GLY A 315 1.72 1.18 9.16
N PHE A 316 1.12 0.55 10.15
CA PHE A 316 1.74 -0.43 11.01
C PHE A 316 0.73 -1.53 11.31
N PHE A 317 1.21 -2.73 11.61
CA PHE A 317 0.35 -3.72 12.22
C PHE A 317 -0.09 -3.24 13.62
N ALA A 318 -1.31 -3.54 14.04
CA ALA A 318 -1.86 -3.06 15.31
C ALA A 318 -1.02 -3.52 16.53
N GLN A 319 -0.36 -4.67 16.43
CA GLN A 319 0.55 -5.20 17.45
C GLN A 319 1.96 -4.58 17.41
N ASP A 320 2.30 -3.80 16.39
CA ASP A 320 3.62 -3.17 16.28
C ASP A 320 3.73 -2.02 17.30
N PRO A 321 4.78 -1.98 18.15
CA PRO A 321 4.97 -0.89 19.11
C PRO A 321 5.06 0.50 18.46
N LEU A 322 5.38 0.59 17.17
CA LEU A 322 5.42 1.83 16.39
C LEU A 322 4.02 2.36 16.05
N ALA A 323 2.97 1.53 16.05
CA ALA A 323 1.59 1.93 15.74
C ALA A 323 1.06 3.02 16.70
N ARG A 324 1.60 3.10 17.92
CA ARG A 324 1.24 4.12 18.91
C ARG A 324 1.76 5.52 18.56
N VAL A 325 2.74 5.64 17.67
CA VAL A 325 3.35 6.93 17.33
C VAL A 325 2.38 7.78 16.48
N PRO A 326 1.85 7.31 15.33
CA PRO A 326 0.89 8.08 14.55
C PRO A 326 -0.40 8.42 15.32
N ALA A 327 -0.79 7.61 16.30
CA ALA A 327 -1.97 7.85 17.15
C ALA A 327 -1.90 9.17 17.96
N ARG A 328 -0.69 9.71 18.17
CA ARG A 328 -0.47 11.00 18.85
C ARG A 328 -0.74 12.21 17.97
N TYR A 329 -0.98 12.00 16.68
CA TYR A 329 -1.22 13.05 15.71
C TYR A 329 -2.70 13.16 15.37
N ARG A 330 -3.11 14.33 14.88
CA ARG A 330 -4.39 14.45 14.21
C ARG A 330 -4.32 13.63 12.92
N ARG A 331 -5.02 12.49 12.89
CA ARG A 331 -5.00 11.55 11.77
C ARG A 331 -6.41 11.11 11.35
N ARG A 332 -6.52 10.57 10.13
CA ARG A 332 -7.57 9.62 9.79
C ARG A 332 -7.00 8.21 9.79
N LEU A 333 -7.73 7.31 10.40
CA LEU A 333 -7.35 5.90 10.50
C LEU A 333 -8.19 5.11 9.50
N LEU A 334 -7.51 4.29 8.70
CA LEU A 334 -8.10 3.27 7.85
C LEU A 334 -7.62 1.91 8.37
N LEU A 335 -8.55 0.99 8.57
CA LEU A 335 -8.26 -0.36 9.02
C LEU A 335 -8.33 -1.32 7.83
N SER A 336 -7.30 -2.15 7.70
CA SER A 336 -7.27 -3.25 6.75
C SER A 336 -6.90 -4.53 7.46
N ASP A 337 -7.43 -5.65 6.99
CA ASP A 337 -7.05 -6.97 7.49
C ASP A 337 -6.09 -7.61 6.49
N HIS A 338 -4.98 -8.12 7.01
CA HIS A 338 -3.96 -8.82 6.26
C HIS A 338 -4.24 -10.31 6.30
N PHE A 339 -4.15 -10.96 5.15
CA PHE A 339 -4.41 -12.39 5.01
C PHE A 339 -3.25 -13.09 4.32
N LEU A 340 -2.98 -14.30 4.79
CA LEU A 340 -2.25 -15.30 4.02
C LEU A 340 -3.27 -16.18 3.34
N VAL A 341 -3.10 -16.41 2.04
CA VAL A 341 -4.10 -17.08 1.21
C VAL A 341 -3.46 -18.31 0.57
N SER A 342 -4.09 -19.46 0.75
CA SER A 342 -3.57 -20.74 0.29
C SER A 342 -4.70 -21.68 -0.17
N TYR A 343 -4.40 -22.56 -1.11
CA TYR A 343 -5.27 -23.69 -1.48
C TYR A 343 -4.96 -24.95 -0.68
N ASP A 344 -3.76 -25.07 -0.12
CA ASP A 344 -3.19 -26.34 0.37
C ASP A 344 -2.82 -26.24 1.87
N GLY A 345 -3.77 -25.79 2.69
CA GLY A 345 -3.62 -25.71 4.15
C GLY A 345 -3.22 -24.33 4.69
N ASP A 346 -3.00 -24.24 6.00
CA ASP A 346 -2.72 -22.99 6.72
C ASP A 346 -1.22 -22.64 6.67
N PRO A 347 -0.82 -21.57 5.95
CA PRO A 347 0.58 -21.19 5.83
C PRO A 347 1.14 -20.60 7.13
N ARG A 348 0.31 -20.21 8.10
CA ARG A 348 0.75 -19.60 9.36
C ARG A 348 1.59 -20.55 10.20
N ALA A 349 1.38 -21.86 10.06
CA ALA A 349 2.17 -22.88 10.75
C ALA A 349 3.66 -22.90 10.30
N GLN A 350 3.99 -22.26 9.17
CA GLN A 350 5.34 -22.15 8.66
C GLN A 350 6.08 -20.90 9.17
N LEU A 351 5.41 -20.04 9.94
CA LEU A 351 5.93 -18.74 10.39
C LEU A 351 6.29 -18.78 11.87
N ASP A 352 7.36 -18.07 12.23
CA ASP A 352 7.69 -17.78 13.62
C ASP A 352 7.07 -16.46 14.12
N ASP A 353 7.28 -16.18 15.40
CA ASP A 353 6.66 -15.07 16.16
C ASP A 353 7.27 -13.68 15.89
N ARG A 354 8.11 -13.51 14.86
CA ARG A 354 8.64 -12.20 14.48
C ARG A 354 7.51 -11.22 14.14
N LEU A 355 7.71 -9.95 14.48
CA LEU A 355 6.72 -8.91 14.23
C LEU A 355 6.50 -8.71 12.72
N PRO A 356 5.25 -8.69 12.23
CA PRO A 356 4.98 -8.42 10.82
C PRO A 356 5.15 -6.93 10.50
N TYR A 357 5.71 -6.67 9.32
CA TYR A 357 5.86 -5.34 8.74
C TYR A 357 4.93 -5.18 7.53
N VAL A 358 4.44 -3.96 7.33
CA VAL A 358 3.61 -3.61 6.17
C VAL A 358 4.23 -2.42 5.43
N GLU A 359 4.41 -2.58 4.12
CA GLU A 359 4.85 -1.49 3.25
C GLU A 359 3.65 -0.82 2.59
N VAL A 360 3.06 0.19 3.24
CA VAL A 360 1.81 0.84 2.78
C VAL A 360 1.95 1.45 1.39
N ALA A 361 3.15 1.92 1.03
CA ALA A 361 3.45 2.41 -0.32
C ALA A 361 3.28 1.34 -1.42
N ARG A 362 3.28 0.05 -1.06
CA ARG A 362 3.20 -1.09 -1.98
C ARG A 362 1.98 -1.97 -1.69
N LEU A 363 0.92 -1.40 -1.12
CA LEU A 363 -0.38 -2.06 -0.93
C LEU A 363 -1.35 -1.87 -2.07
#